data_AF-A0A6H1ZCA6-F1
#
_entry.id   AF-A0A6H1ZCA6-F1
#
_cell.length_a   1.000
_cell.length_b   1.000
_cell.length_c   1.000
_cell.angle_alpha   90.00
_cell.angle_beta   90.00
_cell.angle_gamma   90.00
#
_symmetry.space_group_name_H-M   'P 1'
#
loop_
_entity.id
_entity.type
_entity.pdbx_description
1 polymer ?
#
loop_
_entity_poly.entity_id
_entity_poly.type
_entity_poly.pdbx_seq_one_letter_code
_entity_poly.pdbx_strand_id
1 'polypeptide(L)'
;MDKSAQELTETAMGIYEALQNYAISTPDKYECAVVELKRAKTILKALDEEEKRITKPINDGLKKARDFFRPAKARLQEIIDKVNLEMSRFRAIQQKKAKEEQEKIDKQADREDIFIPQVEVNIPQTEVKIRKNYRYEVVNPAEIRPQFMCPDDKAIKEIVFKMKEKAVDIVGGIRVYFTETSF
;
A
#
# COMPACT_ATOMS: atom_id res chain seq x y z
N MET A 1 -7.72 -36.94 9.65
CA MET A 1 -8.51 -36.31 8.57
C MET A 1 -9.90 -36.89 8.65
N ASP A 2 -10.93 -36.06 8.49
CA ASP A 2 -12.31 -36.54 8.54
C ASP A 2 -12.52 -37.51 7.36
N LYS A 3 -12.80 -38.78 7.65
CA LYS A 3 -12.91 -39.84 6.64
C LYS A 3 -13.95 -39.49 5.57
N SER A 4 -14.98 -38.73 5.95
CA SER A 4 -16.04 -38.22 5.07
C SER A 4 -15.53 -37.31 3.94
N ALA A 5 -14.55 -36.44 4.20
CA ALA A 5 -14.05 -35.52 3.19
C ALA A 5 -13.21 -36.25 2.13
N GLN A 6 -12.43 -37.25 2.56
CA GLN A 6 -11.62 -38.09 1.68
C GLN A 6 -12.52 -38.92 0.75
N GLU A 7 -13.55 -39.55 1.31
CA GLU A 7 -14.54 -40.33 0.54
C GLU A 7 -15.28 -39.48 -0.50
N LEU A 8 -15.65 -38.23 -0.16
CA LEU A 8 -16.26 -37.29 -1.12
C LEU A 8 -15.30 -36.91 -2.24
N THR A 9 -14.02 -36.68 -1.94
CA THR A 9 -13.02 -36.37 -2.97
C THR A 9 -12.75 -37.54 -3.89
N GLU A 10 -12.63 -38.77 -3.36
CA GLU A 10 -12.47 -39.99 -4.17
C GLU A 10 -13.69 -40.21 -5.07
N THR A 11 -14.90 -40.02 -4.53
CA THR A 11 -16.14 -40.13 -5.30
C THR A 11 -16.20 -39.08 -6.42
N ALA A 12 -15.79 -37.84 -6.15
CA ALA A 12 -15.75 -36.78 -7.16
C ALA A 12 -14.74 -37.09 -8.27
N MET A 13 -13.55 -37.59 -7.92
CA MET A 13 -12.53 -38.00 -8.89
C MET A 13 -13.02 -39.17 -9.75
N GLY A 14 -13.69 -40.16 -9.16
CA GLY A 14 -14.29 -41.25 -9.92
C GLY A 14 -15.37 -40.80 -10.90
N ILE A 15 -16.22 -39.84 -10.51
CA ILE A 15 -17.21 -39.23 -11.42
C ILE A 15 -16.51 -38.46 -12.55
N TYR A 16 -15.46 -37.71 -12.23
CA TYR A 16 -14.67 -36.98 -13.22
C TYR A 16 -14.06 -37.93 -14.26
N GLU A 17 -13.39 -38.99 -13.82
CA GLU A 17 -12.77 -39.98 -14.72
C GLU A 17 -13.78 -40.66 -15.63
N ALA A 18 -14.99 -40.95 -15.10
CA ALA A 18 -16.08 -41.56 -15.86
C ALA A 18 -16.71 -40.62 -16.89
N LEU A 19 -16.75 -39.30 -16.61
CA LEU A 19 -17.49 -38.33 -17.42
C LEU A 19 -16.59 -37.42 -18.29
N GLN A 20 -15.27 -37.40 -18.09
CA GLN A 20 -14.37 -36.49 -18.81
C GLN A 20 -14.43 -36.61 -20.35
N ASN A 21 -14.77 -37.81 -20.86
CA ASN A 21 -14.89 -38.09 -22.30
C ASN A 21 -16.35 -38.40 -22.70
N TYR A 22 -17.33 -37.92 -21.94
CA TYR A 22 -18.74 -38.24 -22.16
C TYR A 22 -19.27 -37.60 -23.46
N ALA A 23 -19.83 -38.41 -24.36
CA ALA A 23 -20.38 -37.95 -25.63
C ALA A 23 -21.84 -38.39 -25.80
N ILE A 24 -22.73 -37.42 -25.97
CA ILE A 24 -24.16 -37.65 -26.19
C ILE A 24 -24.42 -37.77 -27.69
N SER A 25 -24.66 -39.00 -28.16
CA SER A 25 -24.90 -39.30 -29.58
C SER A 25 -26.31 -39.81 -29.87
N THR A 26 -27.09 -40.13 -28.83
CA THR A 26 -28.44 -40.70 -28.94
C THR A 26 -29.36 -40.12 -27.86
N PRO A 27 -30.69 -40.14 -28.06
CA PRO A 27 -31.67 -39.71 -27.04
C PRO A 27 -31.52 -40.44 -25.70
N ASP A 28 -31.31 -41.76 -25.72
CA ASP A 28 -31.13 -42.54 -24.48
C ASP A 28 -29.89 -42.09 -23.68
N LYS A 29 -28.80 -41.75 -24.40
CA LYS A 29 -27.59 -41.21 -23.76
C LYS A 29 -27.83 -39.83 -23.14
N TYR A 30 -28.75 -39.04 -23.70
CA TYR A 30 -29.12 -37.76 -23.10
C TYR A 30 -29.82 -37.96 -21.75
N GLU A 31 -30.73 -38.92 -21.64
CA GLU A 31 -31.39 -39.23 -20.37
C GLU A 31 -30.39 -39.71 -19.31
N CYS A 32 -29.47 -40.60 -19.69
CA CYS A 32 -28.37 -41.03 -18.81
C CYS A 32 -27.48 -39.85 -18.37
N ALA A 33 -27.16 -38.94 -19.29
CA ALA A 33 -26.36 -37.75 -18.99
C ALA A 33 -27.04 -36.85 -17.94
N VAL A 34 -28.36 -36.71 -17.98
CA VAL A 34 -29.11 -35.91 -17.01
C VAL A 34 -28.99 -36.50 -15.60
N VAL A 35 -29.04 -37.84 -15.48
CA VAL A 35 -28.86 -38.53 -14.20
C VAL A 35 -27.45 -38.33 -13.65
N GLU A 36 -26.43 -38.54 -14.47
CA GLU A 36 -25.03 -38.34 -14.07
C GLU A 36 -24.73 -36.88 -13.73
N LEU A 37 -25.29 -35.93 -14.47
CA LEU A 37 -25.17 -34.51 -14.16
C LEU A 37 -25.78 -34.17 -12.79
N LYS A 38 -26.94 -34.74 -12.46
CA LYS A 38 -27.58 -34.55 -11.15
C LYS A 38 -26.71 -35.12 -10.02
N ARG A 39 -26.11 -36.29 -10.25
CA ARG A 39 -25.17 -36.93 -9.32
C ARG A 39 -23.93 -36.05 -9.10
N ALA A 40 -23.28 -35.60 -10.17
CA ALA A 40 -22.12 -34.71 -10.11
C ALA A 40 -22.42 -33.42 -9.34
N LYS A 41 -23.56 -32.77 -9.62
CA LYS A 41 -24.01 -31.57 -8.89
C LYS A 41 -24.24 -31.83 -7.40
N THR A 42 -24.74 -33.01 -7.04
CA THR A 42 -24.98 -33.38 -5.65
C THR A 42 -23.65 -33.53 -4.89
N ILE A 43 -22.66 -34.21 -5.49
CA ILE A 43 -21.32 -34.35 -4.91
C ILE A 43 -20.62 -33.00 -4.81
N LEU A 44 -20.70 -32.15 -5.86
CA LEU A 44 -20.13 -30.81 -5.84
C LEU A 44 -20.67 -29.98 -4.66
N LYS A 45 -21.99 -29.99 -4.47
CA LYS A 45 -22.62 -29.29 -3.34
C LYS A 45 -22.15 -29.85 -1.99
N ALA A 46 -21.96 -31.16 -1.87
CA ALA A 46 -21.46 -31.77 -0.64
C ALA A 46 -20.01 -31.35 -0.34
N LEU A 47 -19.15 -31.28 -1.36
CA LEU A 47 -17.78 -30.78 -1.24
C LEU A 47 -17.76 -29.30 -0.81
N ASP A 48 -18.60 -28.45 -1.41
CA ASP A 48 -18.69 -27.03 -1.04
C ASP A 48 -19.10 -26.84 0.43
N GLU A 49 -20.08 -27.62 0.91
CA GLU A 49 -20.51 -27.55 2.31
C GLU A 49 -19.44 -28.06 3.27
N GLU A 50 -18.68 -29.08 2.88
CA GLU A 50 -17.57 -29.61 3.65
C GLU A 50 -16.39 -28.61 3.72
N GLU A 51 -16.06 -27.98 2.60
CA GLU A 51 -15.06 -26.91 2.54
C GLU A 51 -15.48 -25.75 3.45
N LYS A 52 -16.74 -25.30 3.37
CA LYS A 52 -17.27 -24.26 4.26
C LYS A 52 -17.22 -24.68 5.72
N ARG A 53 -17.56 -25.93 6.05
CA ARG A 53 -17.51 -26.47 7.42
C ARG A 53 -16.11 -26.33 8.01
N ILE A 54 -15.07 -26.57 7.22
CA ILE A 54 -13.66 -26.47 7.63
C ILE A 54 -13.19 -25.01 7.67
N THR A 55 -13.49 -24.22 6.63
CA THR A 55 -12.94 -22.86 6.47
C THR A 55 -13.65 -21.82 7.32
N LYS A 56 -14.96 -21.97 7.57
CA LYS A 56 -15.75 -21.02 8.36
C LYS A 56 -15.20 -20.76 9.78
N PRO A 57 -14.92 -21.77 10.63
CA PRO A 57 -14.37 -21.51 11.96
C PRO A 57 -12.99 -20.87 11.91
N ILE A 58 -12.17 -21.17 10.89
CA ILE A 58 -10.86 -20.54 10.68
C ILE A 58 -11.03 -19.07 10.33
N ASN A 59 -11.92 -18.75 9.39
CA ASN A 59 -12.21 -17.39 8.96
C ASN A 59 -12.82 -16.56 10.09
N ASP A 60 -13.75 -17.14 10.86
CA ASP A 60 -14.35 -16.51 12.02
C ASP A 60 -13.31 -16.26 13.12
N GLY A 61 -12.41 -17.21 13.36
CA GLY A 61 -11.29 -17.06 14.30
C GLY A 61 -10.34 -15.96 13.87
N LEU A 62 -9.96 -15.92 12.59
CA LEU A 62 -9.11 -14.89 12.01
C LEU A 62 -9.75 -13.51 12.11
N LYS A 63 -11.06 -13.41 11.85
CA LYS A 63 -11.82 -12.17 12.02
C LYS A 63 -11.81 -11.71 13.48
N LYS A 64 -12.12 -12.58 14.43
CA LYS A 64 -12.09 -12.28 15.87
C LYS A 64 -10.70 -11.80 16.32
N ALA A 65 -9.64 -12.48 15.90
CA ALA A 65 -8.28 -12.06 16.22
C ALA A 65 -7.96 -10.67 15.66
N ARG A 66 -8.31 -10.40 14.40
CA ARG A 66 -8.13 -9.07 13.79
C ARG A 66 -8.92 -8.00 14.53
N ASP A 67 -10.19 -8.27 14.83
CA ASP A 67 -11.07 -7.34 15.52
C ASP A 67 -10.59 -7.06 16.96
N PHE A 68 -9.99 -8.05 17.63
CA PHE A 68 -9.37 -7.90 18.96
C PHE A 68 -8.18 -6.92 18.93
N PHE A 69 -7.28 -7.05 17.96
CA PHE A 69 -6.08 -6.20 17.90
C PHE A 69 -6.29 -4.85 17.18
N ARG A 70 -7.33 -4.73 16.34
CA ARG A 70 -7.62 -3.51 15.57
C ARG A 70 -7.71 -2.24 16.43
N PRO A 71 -8.47 -2.19 17.55
CA PRO A 71 -8.59 -0.97 18.34
C PRO A 71 -7.24 -0.55 18.97
N ALA A 72 -6.48 -1.50 19.51
CA ALA A 72 -5.16 -1.21 20.10
C ALA A 72 -4.18 -0.66 19.05
N LYS A 73 -4.12 -1.28 17.87
CA LYS A 73 -3.30 -0.79 16.75
C LYS A 73 -3.72 0.60 16.29
N ALA A 74 -5.02 0.86 16.20
CA ALA A 74 -5.53 2.18 15.81
C ALA A 74 -5.12 3.26 16.81
N ARG A 75 -5.25 3.01 18.12
CA ARG A 75 -4.83 3.96 19.17
C ARG A 75 -3.33 4.22 19.18
N LEU A 76 -2.52 3.18 19.01
CA LEU A 76 -1.08 3.36 18.90
C LEU A 76 -0.71 4.17 17.66
N GLN A 77 -1.37 3.92 16.52
CA GLN A 77 -1.16 4.70 15.31
C GLN A 77 -1.54 6.18 15.50
N GLU A 78 -2.68 6.47 16.14
CA GLU A 78 -3.09 7.84 16.48
C GLU A 78 -2.02 8.57 17.32
N ILE A 79 -1.41 7.88 18.29
CA ILE A 79 -0.35 8.44 19.13
C ILE A 79 0.93 8.67 18.31
N ILE A 80 1.33 7.69 17.49
CA ILE A 80 2.49 7.80 16.60
C ILE A 80 2.34 9.01 15.67
N ASP A 81 1.17 9.16 15.05
CA ASP A 81 0.87 10.26 14.14
C ASP A 81 0.92 11.61 14.86
N LYS A 82 0.38 11.68 16.08
CA LYS A 82 0.45 12.88 16.92
C LYS A 82 1.88 13.25 17.29
N VAL A 83 2.70 12.28 17.69
CA VAL A 83 4.11 12.51 18.03
C VAL A 83 4.90 12.97 16.81
N ASN A 84 4.70 12.32 15.66
CA ASN A 84 5.34 12.71 14.40
C ASN A 84 4.96 14.14 13.98
N LEU A 85 3.70 14.53 14.16
CA LEU A 85 3.23 15.90 13.90
C LEU A 85 3.96 16.91 14.78
N GLU A 86 4.09 16.66 16.08
CA GLU A 86 4.79 17.57 17.00
C GLU A 86 6.30 17.63 16.71
N MET A 87 6.93 16.50 16.38
CA MET A 87 8.34 16.48 15.94
C MET A 87 8.54 17.31 14.67
N SER A 88 7.64 17.20 13.70
CA SER A 88 7.68 17.97 12.46
C SER A 88 7.51 19.47 12.73
N ARG A 89 6.55 19.86 13.59
CA ARG A 89 6.36 21.25 14.04
C ARG A 89 7.61 21.82 14.69
N PHE A 90 8.23 21.05 15.60
CA PHE A 90 9.46 21.47 16.26
C PHE A 90 10.59 21.71 15.25
N ARG A 91 10.78 20.81 14.27
CA ARG A 91 11.76 20.98 13.19
C ARG A 91 11.51 22.23 12.37
N ALA A 92 10.25 22.50 12.01
CA ALA A 92 9.88 23.69 11.27
C ALA A 92 10.22 24.98 12.06
N ILE A 93 9.97 24.98 13.38
CA ILE A 93 10.34 26.10 14.26
C ILE A 93 11.87 26.27 14.31
N GLN A 94 12.64 25.19 14.48
CA GLN A 94 14.10 25.25 14.51
C GLN A 94 14.68 25.75 13.18
N GLN A 95 14.16 25.27 12.05
CA GLN A 95 14.55 25.76 10.73
C GLN A 95 14.21 27.23 10.54
N LYS A 96 13.03 27.68 10.99
CA LYS A 96 12.64 29.09 10.92
C LYS A 96 13.59 29.97 11.73
N LYS A 97 13.92 29.57 12.96
CA LYS A 97 14.89 30.29 13.82
C LYS A 97 16.27 30.36 13.17
N ALA A 98 16.78 29.24 12.69
CA ALA A 98 18.08 29.19 12.00
C ALA A 98 18.09 30.11 10.76
N LYS A 99 16.99 30.15 10.00
CA LYS A 99 16.86 31.05 8.85
C LYS A 99 16.83 32.52 9.27
N GLU A 100 16.06 32.88 10.30
CA GLU A 100 16.01 34.25 10.81
C GLU A 100 17.37 34.73 11.36
N GLU A 101 18.13 33.84 12.00
CA GLU A 101 19.49 34.12 12.46
C GLU A 101 20.45 34.28 11.28
N GLN A 102 20.36 33.40 10.27
CA GLN A 102 21.14 33.52 9.04
C GLN A 102 20.86 34.85 8.32
N GLU A 103 19.59 35.22 8.15
CA GLU A 103 19.20 36.48 7.51
C GLU A 103 19.73 37.71 8.28
N LYS A 104 19.91 37.63 9.60
CA LYS A 104 20.53 38.70 10.39
C LYS A 104 22.05 38.77 10.16
N ILE A 105 22.71 37.62 10.10
CA ILE A 105 24.15 37.53 9.82
C ILE A 105 24.41 38.03 8.40
N ASP A 106 23.64 37.60 7.41
CA ASP A 106 23.78 38.02 6.01
C ASP A 106 23.61 39.54 5.87
N LYS A 107 22.60 40.14 6.53
CA LYS A 107 22.39 41.60 6.54
C LYS A 107 23.51 42.39 7.24
N GLN A 108 24.24 41.76 8.17
CA GLN A 108 25.40 42.36 8.83
C GLN A 108 26.65 42.24 7.94
N ALA A 109 26.82 41.11 7.25
CA ALA A 109 27.90 40.87 6.30
C ALA A 109 27.78 41.71 5.01
N ASP A 110 26.58 42.02 4.55
CA ASP A 110 26.40 42.95 3.41
C ASP A 110 26.86 44.39 3.74
N ARG A 111 27.02 44.73 5.03
CA ARG A 111 27.51 46.05 5.49
C ARG A 111 29.02 46.09 5.70
N GLU A 112 29.65 44.94 5.91
CA GLU A 112 31.07 44.78 6.14
C GLU A 112 31.49 43.52 5.39
N ASP A 113 32.23 43.63 4.26
CA ASP A 113 32.71 42.55 3.38
C ASP A 113 33.41 41.39 4.15
N ILE A 114 32.65 40.60 4.88
CA ILE A 114 33.11 39.65 5.89
C ILE A 114 32.36 38.33 5.69
N PHE A 115 33.12 37.25 5.86
CA PHE A 115 32.70 35.86 5.73
C PHE A 115 31.47 35.52 6.60
N ILE A 116 30.47 34.89 5.98
CA ILE A 116 29.20 34.49 6.58
C ILE A 116 29.31 33.05 7.13
N PRO A 117 29.31 32.84 8.46
CA PRO A 117 29.16 31.50 9.02
C PRO A 117 27.72 31.00 8.86
N GLN A 118 27.56 29.71 8.52
CA GLN A 118 26.25 29.06 8.41
C GLN A 118 25.71 28.68 9.80
N VAL A 119 24.45 29.02 10.09
CA VAL A 119 23.77 28.63 11.33
C VAL A 119 23.31 27.17 11.22
N GLU A 120 23.89 26.28 12.03
CA GLU A 120 23.53 24.86 12.06
C GLU A 120 22.24 24.62 12.84
N VAL A 121 21.31 23.85 12.26
CA VAL A 121 20.07 23.45 12.93
C VAL A 121 20.38 22.34 13.96
N ASN A 122 20.35 22.69 15.25
CA ASN A 122 20.64 21.75 16.32
C ASN A 122 19.44 20.83 16.60
N ILE A 123 19.38 19.68 15.93
CA ILE A 123 18.42 18.60 16.20
C ILE A 123 19.20 17.44 16.85
N PRO A 124 18.78 16.94 18.03
CA PRO A 124 19.47 15.82 18.66
C PRO A 124 19.40 14.58 17.76
N GLN A 125 20.54 13.88 17.62
CA GLN A 125 20.60 12.62 16.88
C GLN A 125 19.92 11.53 17.70
N THR A 126 18.85 10.97 17.16
CA THR A 126 18.09 9.86 17.78
C THR A 126 18.32 8.57 17.01
N GLU A 127 18.19 7.41 17.67
CA GLU A 127 18.27 6.08 17.04
C GLU A 127 17.12 5.79 16.05
N VAL A 128 16.04 6.57 16.10
CA VAL A 128 14.88 6.44 15.22
C VAL A 128 15.27 6.79 13.78
N LYS A 129 15.13 5.82 12.87
CA LYS A 129 15.42 6.03 11.45
C LYS A 129 14.21 6.69 10.79
N ILE A 130 14.41 7.91 10.31
CA ILE A 130 13.35 8.65 9.62
C ILE A 130 13.51 8.47 8.12
N ARG A 131 12.46 7.94 7.49
CA ARG A 131 12.38 7.87 6.03
C ARG A 131 11.57 9.06 5.52
N LYS A 132 12.18 9.88 4.67
CA LYS A 132 11.47 10.93 3.91
C LYS A 132 10.79 10.30 2.71
N ASN A 133 9.46 10.36 2.66
CA ASN A 133 8.66 9.91 1.53
C ASN A 133 8.25 11.12 0.70
N TYR A 134 8.86 11.30 -0.47
CA TYR A 134 8.54 12.40 -1.38
C TYR A 134 7.27 12.09 -2.18
N ARG A 135 6.36 13.07 -2.23
CA ARG A 135 5.14 13.09 -3.04
C ARG A 135 5.15 14.35 -3.90
N TYR A 136 4.39 14.33 -4.98
CA TYR A 136 4.19 15.50 -5.83
C TYR A 136 2.71 15.69 -6.13
N GLU A 137 2.34 16.94 -6.37
CA GLU A 137 1.03 17.35 -6.85
C GLU A 137 1.23 18.23 -8.10
N VAL A 138 0.43 18.01 -9.14
CA VAL A 138 0.45 18.86 -10.33
C VAL A 138 -0.41 20.09 -10.05
N VAL A 139 0.22 21.26 -9.95
CA VAL A 139 -0.46 22.53 -9.65
C VAL A 139 -0.87 23.23 -10.94
N ASN A 140 0.01 23.23 -11.95
CA ASN A 140 -0.27 23.84 -13.24
C ASN A 140 0.14 22.90 -14.38
N PRO A 141 -0.82 22.19 -15.01
CA PRO A 141 -0.53 21.30 -16.13
C PRO A 141 0.11 21.99 -17.33
N ALA A 142 -0.14 23.30 -17.53
CA ALA A 142 0.37 24.04 -18.68
C ALA A 142 1.86 24.43 -18.56
N GLU A 143 2.40 24.43 -17.34
CA GLU A 143 3.81 24.71 -17.06
C GLU A 143 4.67 23.44 -17.06
N ILE A 144 4.05 22.27 -17.18
CA ILE A 144 4.77 21.02 -17.34
C ILE A 144 5.52 21.08 -18.67
N ARG A 145 6.84 20.85 -18.62
CA ARG A 145 7.67 20.89 -19.83
C ARG A 145 7.14 19.88 -20.86
N PRO A 146 7.13 20.23 -22.16
CA PRO A 146 6.57 19.37 -23.22
C PRO A 146 7.15 17.95 -23.27
N GLN A 147 8.35 17.74 -22.72
CA GLN A 147 8.97 16.43 -22.57
C GLN A 147 8.15 15.45 -21.69
N PHE A 148 7.18 15.96 -20.93
CA PHE A 148 6.26 15.21 -20.06
C PHE A 148 4.78 15.41 -20.48
N MET A 149 4.52 15.76 -21.75
CA MET A 149 3.18 16.17 -22.28
C MET A 149 2.06 15.14 -22.15
N CYS A 150 2.38 13.86 -21.99
CA CYS A 150 1.47 12.91 -21.35
C CYS A 150 2.08 12.67 -19.98
N PRO A 151 1.49 13.13 -18.86
CA PRO A 151 2.01 12.88 -17.53
C PRO A 151 2.06 11.38 -17.27
N ASP A 152 3.17 10.74 -17.66
CA ASP A 152 3.48 9.40 -17.20
C ASP A 152 3.86 9.56 -15.73
N ASP A 153 2.87 9.35 -14.87
CA ASP A 153 3.03 9.42 -13.43
C ASP A 153 4.24 8.62 -12.96
N LYS A 154 4.63 7.56 -13.67
CA LYS A 154 5.84 6.79 -13.34
C LYS A 154 7.11 7.59 -13.57
N ALA A 155 7.24 8.27 -14.72
CA ALA A 155 8.43 9.06 -15.04
C ALA A 155 8.59 10.26 -14.10
N ILE A 156 7.49 10.97 -13.80
CA ILE A 156 7.51 12.10 -12.85
C ILE A 156 7.86 11.59 -11.45
N LYS A 157 7.26 10.48 -11.01
CA LYS A 157 7.57 9.88 -9.71
C LYS A 157 9.02 9.44 -9.58
N GLU A 158 9.63 8.88 -10.62
CA GLU A 158 11.06 8.53 -10.61
C GLU A 158 11.96 9.75 -10.49
N ILE A 159 11.66 10.83 -11.22
CA ILE A 159 12.42 12.07 -11.15
C ILE A 159 12.27 12.71 -9.77
N VAL A 160 11.05 12.78 -9.23
CA VAL A 160 10.79 13.29 -7.88
C VAL A 160 11.53 12.44 -6.82
N PHE A 161 11.60 11.12 -7.00
CA PHE A 161 12.32 10.25 -6.09
C PHE A 161 13.85 10.44 -6.15
N LYS A 162 14.42 10.63 -7.34
CA LYS A 162 15.86 10.83 -7.56
C LYS A 162 16.33 12.25 -7.19
N MET A 163 15.61 13.26 -7.65
CA MET A 163 16.00 14.68 -7.59
C MET A 163 15.37 15.44 -6.41
N LYS A 164 14.35 14.87 -5.75
CA LYS A 164 13.67 15.46 -4.57
C LYS A 164 13.12 16.86 -4.88
N GLU A 165 13.47 17.87 -4.08
CA GLU A 165 13.00 19.26 -4.27
C GLU A 165 13.42 19.86 -5.62
N LYS A 166 14.56 19.43 -6.18
CA LYS A 166 15.04 19.89 -7.49
C LYS A 166 14.22 19.38 -8.67
N ALA A 167 13.28 18.46 -8.43
CA ALA A 167 12.37 17.99 -9.47
C ALA A 167 11.39 19.08 -9.93
N VAL A 168 11.11 20.09 -9.09
CA VAL A 168 10.24 21.22 -9.44
C VAL A 168 10.79 21.99 -10.63
N ASP A 169 12.10 22.26 -10.62
CA ASP A 169 12.77 23.01 -11.70
C ASP A 169 12.83 22.22 -13.01
N ILE A 170 12.88 20.89 -12.92
CA ILE A 170 13.05 19.99 -14.07
C ILE A 170 11.72 19.71 -14.76
N VAL A 171 10.67 19.40 -14.00
CA VAL A 171 9.36 19.01 -14.56
C VAL A 171 8.52 20.25 -14.89
N GLY A 172 8.60 21.30 -14.06
CA GLY A 172 7.72 22.47 -14.16
C GLY A 172 6.28 22.16 -13.74
N GLY A 173 5.56 23.13 -13.17
CA GLY A 173 4.14 22.98 -12.83
C GLY A 173 3.81 21.97 -11.71
N ILE A 174 4.80 21.40 -11.02
CA ILE A 174 4.61 20.46 -9.91
C ILE A 174 5.04 21.05 -8.56
N ARG A 175 4.34 20.67 -7.51
CA ARG A 175 4.72 20.94 -6.11
C ARG A 175 5.17 19.65 -5.47
N VAL A 176 6.44 19.57 -5.07
CA VAL A 176 6.99 18.43 -4.33
C VAL A 176 6.90 18.71 -2.84
N TYR A 177 6.39 17.75 -2.08
CA TYR A 177 6.36 17.79 -0.62
C TYR A 177 6.78 16.43 -0.07
N PHE A 178 7.31 16.38 1.15
CA PHE A 178 7.67 15.12 1.80
C PHE A 178 6.84 14.90 3.06
N THR A 179 6.47 13.65 3.28
CA THR A 179 5.95 13.18 4.57
C THR A 179 7.04 12.37 5.25
N GLU A 180 7.32 12.68 6.51
CA GLU A 180 8.27 11.92 7.31
C GLU A 180 7.54 10.73 7.95
N THR A 181 8.07 9.52 7.75
CA THR A 181 7.60 8.32 8.44
C THR A 181 8.75 7.79 9.28
N SER A 182 8.54 7.73 10.58
CA SER A 182 9.46 7.15 11.56
C SER A 182 9.25 5.63 11.64
N PHE A 183 10.34 4.88 11.72
CA PHE A 183 10.37 3.43 11.90
C PHE A 183 11.26 3.07 13.10
#